data_AF-A0A1M3QYI9-F1
#
_entry.id   AF-A0A1M3QYI9-F1
#
_cell.length_a   1.000
_cell.length_b   1.000
_cell.length_c   1.000
_cell.angle_alpha   90.00
_cell.angle_beta   90.00
_cell.angle_gamma   90.00
#
_symmetry.space_group_name_H-M   'P 1'
#
loop_
_entity.id
_entity.type
_entity.pdbx_description
1 polymer ?
#
loop_
_entity_poly.entity_id
_entity_poly.type
_entity_poly.pdbx_seq_one_letter_code
_entity_poly.pdbx_strand_id
1 'polypeptide(L)'
;MIRSTSFANTGMAILLSIAGIAFIIKFLKRNTELLKWSILANAVILCISIYTGICNPDIFKVFLGGVSSAFVELLNLSHKGTEFLFGSIADDKQSWGYIFAVQVLPNIIFFAALSSILYYLGILQKIVYVFAYLLNKMNISGAESLSTAANIFLGQTEAPLMIRPYLEKMTRSEILCIMVGGMANTAGSVLAAYVGFLGGSDPAQQNYFALHMLSQSIMSAPAAIVCSKLLFPQAHSEEVSKDLTIPKEKLGDNFLDALSLGTTDGLKLAVNVGAMLIVFTAMMYVVNALLGWAGNITNINAQIATATGGRYNELSLQMIFGYVFAPVAWLIGVAKADMVAIGQLLGEKTILNEFVAYISLGKMKADNVITDPKSLLIATYALCGFANFASIGIQIGGISQLAPNQRRNLTELGVKALIGGTIACLMCGCIAGMLM
;
A
#
# COMPACT_ATOMS: atom_id res chain seq x y z
N MET A 1 19.83 -20.17 -0.22
CA MET A 1 20.99 -19.57 -0.90
C MET A 1 20.47 -18.34 -1.63
N ILE A 2 20.26 -17.23 -0.90
CA ILE A 2 19.49 -16.06 -1.35
C ILE A 2 20.48 -14.91 -1.49
N ARG A 3 21.00 -14.70 -2.69
CA ARG A 3 21.75 -13.51 -3.06
C ARG A 3 21.54 -13.27 -4.55
N SER A 4 20.88 -12.17 -4.90
CA SER A 4 20.91 -11.64 -6.25
C SER A 4 22.38 -11.39 -6.63
N THR A 5 22.89 -12.12 -7.62
CA THR A 5 24.28 -12.03 -8.08
C THR A 5 24.57 -10.76 -8.88
N SER A 6 23.55 -9.91 -9.15
CA SER A 6 23.72 -8.69 -9.93
C SER A 6 24.43 -7.56 -9.19
N PHE A 7 24.46 -7.57 -7.85
CA PHE A 7 25.26 -6.62 -7.07
C PHE A 7 26.02 -7.37 -5.98
N ALA A 8 27.31 -7.60 -6.22
CA ALA A 8 28.21 -8.26 -5.26
C ALA A 8 28.37 -7.50 -3.93
N ASN A 9 28.01 -6.22 -3.88
CA ASN A 9 28.03 -5.37 -2.70
C ASN A 9 26.64 -4.76 -2.45
N THR A 10 25.92 -5.29 -1.44
CA THR A 10 24.61 -4.78 -0.99
C THR A 10 24.64 -3.27 -0.71
N GLY A 11 25.73 -2.75 -0.12
CA GLY A 11 25.93 -1.31 0.13
C GLY A 11 25.89 -0.42 -1.11
N MET A 12 26.35 -0.93 -2.26
CA MET A 12 26.40 -0.15 -3.50
C MET A 12 25.03 -0.11 -4.21
N ALA A 13 24.27 -1.20 -4.12
CA ALA A 13 22.88 -1.22 -4.58
C ALA A 13 22.01 -0.23 -3.78
N ILE A 14 22.21 -0.15 -2.45
CA ILE A 14 21.53 0.81 -1.56
C ILE A 14 21.79 2.25 -2.01
N LEU A 15 23.06 2.60 -2.20
CA LEU A 15 23.44 3.95 -2.62
C LEU A 15 22.90 4.29 -3.99
N LEU A 16 22.88 3.34 -4.94
CA LEU A 16 22.34 3.56 -6.29
C LEU A 16 20.82 3.67 -6.31
N SER A 17 20.09 2.87 -5.53
CA SER A 17 18.63 2.97 -5.42
C SER A 17 18.20 4.26 -4.73
N ILE A 18 18.85 4.63 -3.63
CA ILE A 18 18.60 5.92 -2.93
C ILE A 18 19.02 7.09 -3.83
N ALA A 19 20.14 7.00 -4.54
CA ALA A 19 20.57 8.04 -5.49
C ALA A 19 19.61 8.16 -6.68
N GLY A 20 19.07 7.05 -7.19
CA GLY A 20 18.05 7.04 -8.25
C GLY A 20 16.75 7.70 -7.81
N ILE A 21 16.27 7.37 -6.61
CA ILE A 21 15.09 8.02 -5.99
C ILE A 21 15.37 9.51 -5.75
N ALA A 22 16.54 9.86 -5.19
CA ALA A 22 16.95 11.24 -4.99
C ALA A 22 17.11 12.02 -6.30
N PHE A 23 17.55 11.37 -7.38
CA PHE A 23 17.66 11.96 -8.71
C PHE A 23 16.29 12.24 -9.32
N ILE A 24 15.34 11.29 -9.23
CA ILE A 24 13.94 11.49 -9.64
C ILE A 24 13.32 12.66 -8.86
N ILE A 25 13.55 12.71 -7.54
CA ILE A 25 13.07 13.80 -6.66
C ILE A 25 13.73 15.15 -7.02
N LYS A 26 15.00 15.15 -7.44
CA LYS A 26 15.71 16.36 -7.89
C LYS A 26 15.14 16.87 -9.22
N PHE A 27 14.78 15.97 -10.14
CA PHE A 27 14.19 16.34 -11.43
C PHE A 27 12.77 16.92 -11.27
N LEU A 28 12.07 16.55 -10.19
CA LEU A 28 10.73 17.04 -9.85
C LEU A 28 10.72 18.41 -9.11
N LYS A 29 11.87 19.07 -8.90
CA LYS A 29 11.95 20.20 -7.95
C LYS A 29 11.87 21.63 -8.51
N ARG A 30 11.07 22.44 -7.81
CA ARG A 30 11.22 23.89 -7.59
C ARG A 30 11.58 24.11 -6.11
N ASN A 31 12.59 24.95 -5.86
CA ASN A 31 13.18 25.43 -4.59
C ASN A 31 12.89 24.65 -3.30
N THR A 32 13.96 24.13 -2.69
CA THR A 32 13.88 23.57 -1.34
C THR A 32 15.11 23.99 -0.56
N GLU A 33 14.93 24.81 0.46
CA GLU A 33 15.92 25.00 1.50
C GLU A 33 15.34 24.49 2.82
N LEU A 34 16.20 23.82 3.59
CA LEU A 34 16.15 23.69 5.05
C LEU A 34 14.94 22.97 5.70
N LEU A 35 14.68 21.73 5.27
CA LEU A 35 14.12 20.66 6.15
C LEU A 35 14.59 19.24 5.73
N LYS A 36 15.63 19.15 4.90
CA LYS A 36 15.99 17.93 4.16
C LYS A 36 16.85 16.96 4.96
N TRP A 37 17.75 17.48 5.78
CA TRP A 37 18.80 16.66 6.38
C TRP A 37 18.36 15.98 7.66
N SER A 38 17.46 16.55 8.46
CA SER A 38 16.95 15.90 9.68
C SER A 38 15.98 14.76 9.35
N ILE A 39 15.08 14.95 8.38
CA ILE A 39 14.13 13.92 7.96
C ILE A 39 14.85 12.80 7.19
N LEU A 40 15.77 13.15 6.28
CA LEU A 40 16.61 12.16 5.59
C LEU A 40 17.56 11.46 6.56
N ALA A 41 18.19 12.18 7.50
CA ALA A 41 19.03 11.56 8.53
C ALA A 41 18.23 10.67 9.45
N ASN A 42 17.02 11.05 9.89
CA ASN A 42 16.18 10.17 10.71
C ASN A 42 15.74 8.92 9.94
N ALA A 43 15.41 9.04 8.65
CA ALA A 43 15.09 7.90 7.79
C ALA A 43 16.31 6.98 7.57
N VAL A 44 17.49 7.57 7.32
CA VAL A 44 18.76 6.85 7.18
C VAL A 44 19.19 6.21 8.50
N ILE A 45 19.03 6.90 9.63
CA ILE A 45 19.31 6.38 10.98
C ILE A 45 18.36 5.24 11.31
N LEU A 46 17.08 5.32 10.96
CA LEU A 46 16.14 4.20 11.14
C LEU A 46 16.58 2.99 10.29
N CYS A 47 16.96 3.21 9.02
CA CYS A 47 17.48 2.16 8.15
C CYS A 47 18.79 1.56 8.69
N ILE A 48 19.71 2.40 9.17
CA ILE A 48 20.98 1.99 9.78
C ILE A 48 20.72 1.23 11.08
N SER A 49 19.84 1.70 11.95
CA SER A 49 19.54 1.05 13.25
C SER A 49 18.98 -0.36 13.07
N ILE A 50 18.18 -0.57 12.02
CA ILE A 50 17.69 -1.89 11.61
C ILE A 50 18.84 -2.73 11.03
N TYR A 51 19.69 -2.16 10.17
CA TYR A 51 20.82 -2.85 9.54
C TYR A 51 21.96 -3.22 10.52
N THR A 52 22.24 -2.35 11.50
CA THR A 52 23.33 -2.53 12.47
C THR A 52 22.88 -3.28 13.73
N GLY A 53 21.63 -3.72 13.82
CA GLY A 53 21.10 -4.50 14.94
C GLY A 53 21.07 -3.75 16.28
N ILE A 54 21.04 -2.40 16.27
CA ILE A 54 20.96 -1.59 17.49
C ILE A 54 19.63 -1.87 18.23
N CYS A 55 18.57 -2.17 17.49
CA CYS A 55 17.42 -2.92 18.00
C CYS A 55 17.66 -4.40 17.70
N ASN A 56 17.60 -5.27 18.71
CA ASN A 56 17.71 -6.72 18.48
C ASN A 56 16.59 -7.16 17.52
N PRO A 57 16.91 -7.60 16.29
CA PRO A 57 15.92 -7.95 15.28
C PRO A 57 15.01 -9.11 15.72
N ASP A 58 15.46 -9.93 16.67
CA ASP A 58 14.68 -11.04 17.20
C ASP A 58 13.45 -10.56 17.99
N ILE A 59 13.55 -9.45 18.72
CA ILE A 59 12.41 -8.89 19.47
C ILE A 59 11.33 -8.41 18.49
N PHE A 60 11.74 -7.70 17.44
CA PHE A 60 10.81 -7.21 16.42
C PHE A 60 10.18 -8.36 15.64
N LYS A 61 10.96 -9.38 15.31
CA LYS A 61 10.49 -10.60 14.65
C LYS A 61 9.51 -11.39 15.51
N VAL A 62 9.76 -11.53 16.82
CA VAL A 62 8.85 -12.19 17.75
C VAL A 62 7.57 -11.39 17.93
N PHE A 63 7.68 -10.07 18.14
CA PHE A 63 6.52 -9.19 18.29
C PHE A 63 5.64 -9.19 17.03
N LEU A 64 6.21 -8.89 15.85
CA LEU A 64 5.45 -8.87 14.61
C LEU A 64 4.98 -10.28 14.19
N GLY A 65 5.74 -11.33 14.50
CA GLY A 65 5.30 -12.70 14.32
C GLY A 65 4.07 -13.04 15.16
N GLY A 66 4.01 -12.53 16.40
CA GLY A 66 2.84 -12.63 17.27
C GLY A 66 1.63 -11.88 16.70
N VAL A 67 1.82 -10.62 16.27
CA VAL A 67 0.75 -9.81 15.66
C VAL A 67 0.24 -10.45 14.36
N SER A 68 1.15 -10.95 13.51
CA SER A 68 0.81 -11.65 12.27
C SER A 68 0.00 -12.92 12.54
N SER A 69 0.43 -13.74 13.50
CA SER A 69 -0.31 -14.95 13.88
C SER A 69 -1.71 -14.63 14.38
N ALA A 70 -1.84 -13.60 15.23
CA ALA A 70 -3.14 -13.14 15.72
C ALA A 70 -4.02 -12.60 14.58
N PHE A 71 -3.44 -11.92 13.60
CA PHE A 71 -4.15 -11.45 12.41
C PHE A 71 -4.69 -12.61 11.56
N VAL A 72 -3.88 -13.65 11.33
CA VAL A 72 -4.30 -14.87 10.62
C VAL A 72 -5.36 -15.63 11.40
N GLU A 73 -5.27 -15.67 12.73
CA GLU A 73 -6.32 -16.27 13.57
C GLU A 73 -7.64 -15.51 13.46
N LEU A 74 -7.61 -14.17 13.45
CA LEU A 74 -8.79 -13.34 13.20
C LEU A 74 -9.39 -13.58 11.81
N LEU A 75 -8.57 -13.82 10.77
CA LEU A 75 -9.05 -14.21 9.45
C LEU A 75 -9.82 -15.54 9.50
N ASN A 76 -9.28 -16.52 10.21
CA ASN A 76 -9.95 -17.82 10.37
C ASN A 76 -11.26 -17.69 11.16
N LEU A 77 -11.33 -16.81 12.15
CA LEU A 77 -12.56 -16.50 12.87
C LEU A 77 -13.59 -15.81 11.97
N SER A 78 -13.16 -14.86 11.14
CA SER A 78 -14.00 -14.23 10.11
C SER A 78 -14.55 -15.27 9.13
N HIS A 79 -13.71 -16.22 8.70
CA HIS A 79 -14.11 -17.27 7.77
C HIS A 79 -15.25 -18.15 8.29
N LYS A 80 -15.32 -18.42 9.60
CA LYS A 80 -16.47 -19.14 10.19
C LYS A 80 -17.80 -18.40 9.97
N GLY A 81 -17.77 -17.06 9.98
CA GLY A 81 -18.95 -16.25 9.64
C GLY A 81 -19.33 -16.37 8.17
N THR A 82 -18.33 -16.42 7.29
CA THR A 82 -18.52 -16.67 5.85
C THR A 82 -19.10 -18.06 5.58
N GLU A 83 -18.56 -19.11 6.23
CA GLU A 83 -19.08 -20.49 6.12
C GLU A 83 -20.52 -20.60 6.61
N PHE A 84 -20.87 -19.90 7.70
CA PHE A 84 -22.24 -19.85 8.18
C PHE A 84 -23.20 -19.26 7.13
N LEU A 85 -22.80 -18.18 6.45
CA LEU A 85 -23.66 -17.48 5.49
C LEU A 85 -23.72 -18.16 4.12
N PHE A 86 -22.59 -18.66 3.61
CA PHE A 86 -22.44 -19.17 2.25
C PHE A 86 -22.32 -20.71 2.17
N GLY A 87 -22.24 -21.39 3.31
CA GLY A 87 -22.18 -22.85 3.39
C GLY A 87 -20.98 -23.42 2.61
N SER A 88 -21.24 -24.46 1.82
CA SER A 88 -20.23 -25.13 1.01
C SER A 88 -19.67 -24.29 -0.13
N ILE A 89 -20.15 -23.05 -0.36
CA ILE A 89 -19.57 -22.09 -1.32
C ILE A 89 -18.42 -21.28 -0.66
N ALA A 90 -18.22 -21.42 0.65
CA ALA A 90 -17.08 -20.82 1.34
C ALA A 90 -15.82 -21.70 1.29
N ASP A 91 -15.97 -23.01 1.07
CA ASP A 91 -14.88 -24.01 1.10
C ASP A 91 -14.10 -24.06 -0.23
N ASP A 92 -12.89 -23.53 -0.23
CA ASP A 92 -12.01 -23.42 -1.39
C ASP A 92 -11.50 -24.78 -1.93
N LYS A 93 -11.76 -25.88 -1.23
CA LYS A 93 -11.39 -27.25 -1.63
C LYS A 93 -12.43 -27.93 -2.52
N GLN A 94 -13.58 -27.30 -2.70
CA GLN A 94 -14.66 -27.84 -3.53
C GLN A 94 -14.34 -27.70 -5.03
N SER A 95 -15.15 -28.36 -5.87
CA SER A 95 -14.93 -28.42 -7.32
C SER A 95 -14.95 -27.05 -8.02
N TRP A 96 -15.60 -26.05 -7.42
CA TRP A 96 -15.68 -24.69 -7.94
C TRP A 96 -14.47 -23.81 -7.54
N GLY A 97 -13.55 -24.32 -6.71
CA GLY A 97 -12.28 -23.68 -6.38
C GLY A 97 -12.42 -22.46 -5.46
N TYR A 98 -11.59 -21.43 -5.64
CA TYR A 98 -11.61 -20.22 -4.82
C TYR A 98 -12.51 -19.13 -5.46
N ILE A 99 -13.62 -18.74 -4.81
CA ILE A 99 -14.55 -17.67 -5.26
C ILE A 99 -14.26 -16.37 -4.53
N PHE A 100 -13.46 -15.50 -5.14
CA PHE A 100 -13.11 -14.18 -4.60
C PHE A 100 -14.24 -13.47 -3.84
N ALA A 101 -15.45 -13.39 -4.42
CA ALA A 101 -16.58 -12.67 -3.83
C ALA A 101 -17.06 -13.26 -2.48
N VAL A 102 -16.83 -14.56 -2.25
CA VAL A 102 -17.22 -15.26 -1.03
C VAL A 102 -16.07 -15.34 -0.04
N GLN A 103 -14.83 -15.64 -0.46
CA GLN A 103 -13.72 -15.76 0.49
C GLN A 103 -13.08 -14.41 0.89
N VAL A 104 -13.17 -13.37 0.07
CA VAL A 104 -12.46 -12.10 0.30
C VAL A 104 -13.36 -11.00 0.82
N LEU A 105 -14.46 -10.73 0.13
CA LEU A 105 -15.31 -9.56 0.41
C LEU A 105 -15.90 -9.58 1.84
N PRO A 106 -16.32 -10.73 2.42
CA PRO A 106 -16.79 -10.77 3.81
C PRO A 106 -15.72 -10.40 4.83
N ASN A 107 -14.43 -10.69 4.57
CA ASN A 107 -13.35 -10.29 5.47
C ASN A 107 -13.25 -8.76 5.58
N ILE A 108 -13.50 -8.04 4.47
CA ILE A 108 -13.53 -6.57 4.48
C ILE A 108 -14.62 -6.07 5.43
N ILE A 109 -15.81 -6.69 5.40
CA ILE A 109 -16.95 -6.35 6.27
C ILE A 109 -16.59 -6.59 7.74
N PHE A 110 -16.05 -7.78 8.05
CA PHE A 110 -15.65 -8.15 9.40
C PHE A 110 -14.60 -7.20 9.98
N PHE A 111 -13.53 -6.91 9.24
CA PHE A 111 -12.48 -6.03 9.73
C PHE A 111 -12.92 -4.57 9.84
N ALA A 112 -13.82 -4.09 8.98
CA ALA A 112 -14.41 -2.76 9.15
C ALA A 112 -15.24 -2.67 10.44
N ALA A 113 -16.04 -3.70 10.73
CA ALA A 113 -16.81 -3.81 11.97
C ALA A 113 -15.88 -3.87 13.21
N LEU A 114 -14.82 -4.68 13.14
CA LEU A 114 -13.81 -4.78 14.20
C LEU A 114 -13.09 -3.45 14.43
N SER A 115 -12.64 -2.78 13.37
CA SER A 115 -12.01 -1.46 13.48
C SER A 115 -12.94 -0.43 14.12
N SER A 116 -14.22 -0.43 13.75
CA SER A 116 -15.23 0.44 14.36
C SER A 116 -15.40 0.16 15.86
N ILE A 117 -15.45 -1.11 16.27
CA ILE A 117 -15.48 -1.50 17.69
C ILE A 117 -14.23 -1.00 18.42
N LEU A 118 -13.04 -1.26 17.87
CA LEU A 118 -11.77 -0.86 18.50
C LEU A 118 -11.65 0.66 18.65
N TYR A 119 -12.23 1.39 17.69
CA TYR A 119 -12.36 2.84 17.75
C TYR A 119 -13.37 3.27 18.84
N TYR A 120 -14.56 2.68 18.89
CA TYR A 120 -15.55 2.98 19.93
C TYR A 120 -15.00 2.74 21.36
N LEU A 121 -14.24 1.65 21.53
CA LEU A 121 -13.61 1.29 22.81
C LEU A 121 -12.41 2.15 23.22
N GLY A 122 -11.92 3.04 22.35
CA GLY A 122 -10.75 3.86 22.64
C GLY A 122 -9.41 3.13 22.48
N ILE A 123 -9.41 1.88 22.00
CA ILE A 123 -8.20 1.06 21.87
C ILE A 123 -7.37 1.55 20.68
N LEU A 124 -8.02 1.78 19.54
CA LEU A 124 -7.33 2.22 18.33
C LEU A 124 -6.68 3.59 18.53
N GLN A 125 -7.35 4.51 19.22
CA GLN A 125 -6.83 5.84 19.54
C GLN A 125 -5.56 5.76 20.38
N LYS A 126 -5.51 4.87 21.38
CA LYS A 126 -4.29 4.67 22.20
C LYS A 126 -3.13 4.17 21.36
N ILE A 127 -3.36 3.19 20.48
CA ILE A 127 -2.33 2.65 19.59
C ILE A 127 -1.83 3.74 18.63
N VAL A 128 -2.75 4.44 17.96
CA VAL A 128 -2.43 5.53 17.04
C VAL A 128 -1.66 6.64 17.74
N TYR A 129 -2.03 7.01 18.97
CA TYR A 129 -1.30 8.02 19.74
C TYR A 129 0.17 7.64 19.97
N VAL A 130 0.47 6.38 20.27
CA VAL A 130 1.86 5.91 20.44
C VAL A 130 2.67 6.10 19.16
N PHE A 131 2.15 5.65 18.02
CA PHE A 131 2.83 5.84 16.72
C PHE A 131 2.93 7.32 16.34
N ALA A 132 1.87 8.10 16.56
CA ALA A 132 1.86 9.53 16.27
C ALA A 132 2.88 10.28 17.12
N TYR A 133 3.02 9.93 18.40
CA TYR A 133 4.03 10.49 19.29
C TYR A 133 5.46 10.20 18.78
N LEU A 134 5.71 8.99 18.27
CA LEU A 134 7.00 8.63 17.66
C LEU A 134 7.25 9.42 16.37
N LEU A 135 6.26 9.49 15.47
CA LEU A 135 6.35 10.21 14.20
C LEU A 135 6.50 11.72 14.39
N ASN A 136 5.90 12.29 15.44
CA ASN A 136 6.00 13.72 15.74
C ASN A 136 7.45 14.17 16.03
N LYS A 137 8.33 13.24 16.43
CA LYS A 137 9.78 13.48 16.59
C LYS A 137 10.48 13.80 15.26
N MET A 138 9.84 13.56 14.12
CA MET A 138 10.31 14.00 12.79
C MET A 138 10.03 15.50 12.53
N ASN A 139 9.62 16.25 13.54
CA ASN A 139 9.34 17.68 13.49
C ASN A 139 8.17 18.10 12.57
N ILE A 140 7.22 17.18 12.30
CA ILE A 140 5.98 17.46 11.57
C ILE A 140 4.83 17.90 12.49
N SER A 141 3.68 18.30 11.95
CA SER A 141 2.54 18.69 12.78
C SER A 141 1.90 17.49 13.48
N GLY A 142 1.18 17.75 14.56
CA GLY A 142 0.48 16.70 15.30
C GLY A 142 -0.63 16.05 14.48
N ALA A 143 -1.36 16.83 13.67
CA ALA A 143 -2.36 16.31 12.74
C ALA A 143 -1.75 15.39 11.66
N GLU A 144 -0.61 15.77 11.09
CA GLU A 144 0.11 14.90 10.15
C GLU A 144 0.55 13.59 10.81
N SER A 145 1.04 13.70 12.05
CA SER A 145 1.51 12.55 12.84
C SER A 145 0.38 11.58 13.14
N LEU A 146 -0.76 12.11 13.61
CA LEU A 146 -1.96 11.33 13.95
C LEU A 146 -2.55 10.62 12.73
N SER A 147 -2.71 11.33 11.61
CA SER A 147 -3.30 10.71 10.42
C SER A 147 -2.35 9.71 9.78
N THR A 148 -1.05 9.99 9.72
CA THR A 148 -0.08 9.05 9.16
C THR A 148 0.03 7.79 10.04
N ALA A 149 -0.01 7.94 11.37
CA ALA A 149 -0.08 6.82 12.30
C ALA A 149 -1.39 6.04 12.18
N ALA A 150 -2.52 6.72 11.97
CA ALA A 150 -3.82 6.08 11.76
C ALA A 150 -3.82 5.23 10.47
N ASN A 151 -3.19 5.70 9.40
CA ASN A 151 -3.08 4.96 8.13
C ASN A 151 -2.33 3.63 8.23
N ILE A 152 -1.60 3.36 9.32
CA ILE A 152 -0.98 2.03 9.56
C ILE A 152 -2.07 0.95 9.71
N PHE A 153 -3.26 1.33 10.19
CA PHE A 153 -4.35 0.41 10.52
C PHE A 153 -5.64 0.70 9.74
N LEU A 154 -5.87 1.97 9.45
CA LEU A 154 -7.06 2.50 8.77
C LEU A 154 -6.73 2.84 7.32
N GLY A 155 -7.75 2.86 6.45
CA GLY A 155 -7.57 3.27 5.07
C GLY A 155 -7.55 4.79 4.90
N GLN A 156 -7.32 5.19 3.65
CA GLN A 156 -7.15 6.59 3.24
C GLN A 156 -8.38 7.49 3.49
N THR A 157 -9.55 6.90 3.72
CA THR A 157 -10.81 7.62 4.00
C THR A 157 -11.16 7.64 5.48
N GLU A 158 -10.73 6.64 6.26
CA GLU A 158 -11.04 6.55 7.69
C GLU A 158 -9.96 7.24 8.53
N ALA A 159 -8.69 7.18 8.14
CA ALA A 159 -7.60 7.83 8.87
C ALA A 159 -7.79 9.35 9.06
N PRO A 160 -8.32 10.11 8.09
CA PRO A 160 -8.63 11.54 8.27
C PRO A 160 -9.70 11.85 9.33
N LEU A 161 -10.57 10.89 9.70
CA LEU A 161 -11.56 11.08 10.77
C LEU A 161 -10.89 11.40 12.11
N MET A 162 -9.74 10.78 12.38
CA MET A 162 -8.95 10.98 13.59
C MET A 162 -8.41 12.41 13.76
N ILE A 163 -8.40 13.19 12.68
CA ILE A 163 -7.89 14.56 12.65
C ILE A 163 -8.91 15.55 12.12
N ARG A 164 -10.20 15.16 12.09
CA ARG A 164 -11.28 15.96 11.47
C ARG A 164 -11.27 17.44 11.90
N PRO A 165 -11.12 17.81 13.19
CA PRO A 165 -11.13 19.22 13.60
C PRO A 165 -9.94 20.04 13.08
N TYR A 166 -8.86 19.37 12.67
CA TYR A 166 -7.67 20.02 12.16
C TYR A 166 -7.75 20.26 10.64
N LEU A 167 -8.44 19.40 9.89
CA LEU A 167 -8.45 19.38 8.41
C LEU A 167 -8.75 20.75 7.78
N GLU A 168 -9.73 21.48 8.31
CA GLU A 168 -10.15 22.77 7.74
C GLU A 168 -9.03 23.81 7.76
N LYS A 169 -8.13 23.74 8.76
CA LYS A 169 -7.05 24.71 8.99
C LYS A 169 -5.69 24.24 8.49
N MET A 170 -5.61 23.01 7.95
CA MET A 170 -4.36 22.46 7.46
C MET A 170 -3.84 23.22 6.24
N THR A 171 -2.53 23.40 6.24
CA THR A 171 -1.76 23.96 5.13
C THR A 171 -1.70 22.98 3.97
N ARG A 172 -1.33 23.44 2.78
CA ARG A 172 -1.22 22.56 1.58
C ARG A 172 -0.18 21.46 1.73
N SER A 173 0.91 21.75 2.44
CA SER A 173 1.96 20.78 2.78
C SER A 173 1.41 19.66 3.66
N GLU A 174 0.64 20.03 4.69
CA GLU A 174 -0.01 19.06 5.57
C GLU A 174 -1.05 18.23 4.82
N ILE A 175 -1.93 18.86 4.02
CA ILE A 175 -2.90 18.16 3.19
C ILE A 175 -2.21 17.15 2.26
N LEU A 176 -1.09 17.54 1.61
CA LEU A 176 -0.34 16.59 0.79
C LEU A 176 0.17 15.41 1.64
N CYS A 177 0.64 15.64 2.86
CA CYS A 177 1.09 14.57 3.75
C CYS A 177 -0.03 13.59 4.11
N ILE A 178 -1.24 14.07 4.38
CA ILE A 178 -2.42 13.22 4.61
C ILE A 178 -2.70 12.36 3.38
N MET A 179 -2.71 12.98 2.20
CA MET A 179 -3.00 12.27 0.95
C MET A 179 -1.94 11.21 0.62
N VAL A 180 -0.65 11.57 0.73
CA VAL A 180 0.48 10.65 0.52
C VAL A 180 0.45 9.52 1.55
N GLY A 181 0.18 9.83 2.82
CA GLY A 181 0.04 8.84 3.90
C GLY A 181 -1.04 7.80 3.61
N GLY A 182 -2.20 8.24 3.12
CA GLY A 182 -3.28 7.33 2.71
C GLY A 182 -2.92 6.46 1.50
N MET A 183 -2.20 6.99 0.51
CA MET A 183 -1.81 6.24 -0.70
C MET A 183 -0.61 5.31 -0.47
N ALA A 184 0.27 5.62 0.48
CA ALA A 184 1.43 4.80 0.82
C ALA A 184 1.07 3.56 1.64
N ASN A 185 -0.15 3.53 2.20
CA ASN A 185 -0.62 2.50 3.12
C ASN A 185 -1.81 1.72 2.57
N THR A 186 -2.08 0.60 3.24
CA THR A 186 -3.27 -0.22 3.03
C THR A 186 -4.08 -0.31 4.31
N ALA A 187 -5.38 -0.59 4.19
CA ALA A 187 -6.22 -0.87 5.34
C ALA A 187 -6.05 -2.33 5.80
N GLY A 188 -6.19 -2.57 7.11
CA GLY A 188 -6.22 -3.94 7.64
C GLY A 188 -7.35 -4.80 7.04
N SER A 189 -8.47 -4.18 6.65
CA SER A 189 -9.61 -4.85 6.03
C SER A 189 -9.31 -5.50 4.69
N VAL A 190 -8.42 -4.91 3.90
CA VAL A 190 -8.04 -5.44 2.58
C VAL A 190 -6.73 -6.23 2.61
N LEU A 191 -5.89 -6.03 3.63
CA LEU A 191 -4.66 -6.81 3.85
C LEU A 191 -4.96 -8.31 3.94
N ALA A 192 -6.09 -8.66 4.54
CA ALA A 192 -6.71 -9.99 4.52
C ALA A 192 -6.76 -10.65 3.13
N ALA A 193 -7.21 -9.88 2.13
CA ALA A 193 -7.35 -10.34 0.76
C ALA A 193 -6.00 -10.71 0.15
N TYR A 194 -5.01 -9.85 0.33
CA TYR A 194 -3.69 -10.01 -0.27
C TYR A 194 -2.92 -11.16 0.36
N VAL A 195 -3.05 -11.34 1.67
CA VAL A 195 -2.54 -12.52 2.39
C VAL A 195 -3.17 -13.79 1.81
N GLY A 196 -4.48 -13.77 1.49
CA GLY A 196 -5.14 -14.86 0.79
C GLY A 196 -4.59 -15.13 -0.62
N PHE A 197 -4.38 -14.10 -1.44
CA PHE A 197 -3.88 -14.27 -2.82
C PHE A 197 -2.46 -14.83 -2.88
N LEU A 198 -1.59 -14.42 -1.95
CA LEU A 198 -0.19 -14.83 -1.96
C LEU A 198 0.07 -16.08 -1.11
N GLY A 199 -0.65 -16.21 0.01
CA GLY A 199 -0.53 -17.31 0.96
C GLY A 199 -1.38 -18.53 0.60
N GLY A 200 -2.44 -18.36 -0.20
CA GLY A 200 -3.39 -19.42 -0.51
C GLY A 200 -3.98 -20.01 0.77
N SER A 201 -4.02 -21.34 0.85
CA SER A 201 -4.46 -22.10 2.03
C SER A 201 -3.33 -22.57 2.94
N ASP A 202 -2.07 -22.18 2.68
CA ASP A 202 -0.91 -22.53 3.51
C ASP A 202 -0.73 -21.51 4.66
N PRO A 203 -0.94 -21.89 5.93
CA PRO A 203 -0.80 -20.98 7.07
C PRO A 203 0.62 -20.40 7.22
N ALA A 204 1.67 -21.14 6.82
CA ALA A 204 3.03 -20.64 6.92
C ALA A 204 3.28 -19.49 5.92
N GLN A 205 2.76 -19.64 4.69
CA GLN A 205 2.81 -18.59 3.68
C GLN A 205 1.92 -17.40 4.05
N GLN A 206 0.72 -17.65 4.58
CA GLN A 206 -0.15 -16.57 5.07
C GLN A 206 0.53 -15.75 6.15
N ASN A 207 1.14 -16.40 7.15
CA ASN A 207 1.92 -15.72 8.20
C ASN A 207 3.11 -14.95 7.63
N TYR A 208 3.82 -15.52 6.65
CA TYR A 208 4.93 -14.83 5.99
C TYR A 208 4.48 -13.53 5.33
N PHE A 209 3.45 -13.57 4.48
CA PHE A 209 2.95 -12.38 3.80
C PHE A 209 2.30 -11.39 4.76
N ALA A 210 1.51 -11.86 5.74
CA ALA A 210 0.91 -11.00 6.75
C ALA A 210 1.97 -10.22 7.54
N LEU A 211 3.03 -10.89 8.00
CA LEU A 211 4.16 -10.24 8.67
C LEU A 211 4.78 -9.14 7.81
N HIS A 212 5.03 -9.43 6.53
CA HIS A 212 5.66 -8.48 5.62
C HIS A 212 4.76 -7.29 5.28
N MET A 213 3.46 -7.51 5.10
CA MET A 213 2.51 -6.43 4.82
C MET A 213 2.23 -5.56 6.06
N LEU A 214 2.18 -6.15 7.25
CA LEU A 214 2.11 -5.40 8.51
C LEU A 214 3.39 -4.58 8.73
N SER A 215 4.56 -5.17 8.43
CA SER A 215 5.83 -4.46 8.46
C SER A 215 5.84 -3.28 7.48
N GLN A 216 5.36 -3.50 6.26
CA GLN A 216 5.25 -2.45 5.25
C GLN A 216 4.34 -1.32 5.74
N SER A 217 3.20 -1.65 6.36
CA SER A 217 2.24 -0.65 6.86
C SER A 217 2.84 0.26 7.94
N ILE A 218 3.74 -0.27 8.78
CA ILE A 218 4.48 0.52 9.77
C ILE A 218 5.58 1.35 9.09
N MET A 219 6.31 0.77 8.12
CA MET A 219 7.42 1.43 7.43
C MET A 219 6.98 2.55 6.48
N SER A 220 5.80 2.42 5.89
CA SER A 220 5.23 3.38 4.94
C SER A 220 4.89 4.71 5.61
N ALA A 221 4.55 4.73 6.90
CA ALA A 221 4.21 5.94 7.63
C ALA A 221 5.35 6.97 7.63
N PRO A 222 6.57 6.67 8.13
CA PRO A 222 7.69 7.59 8.01
C PRO A 222 8.12 7.82 6.55
N ALA A 223 8.01 6.83 5.66
CA ALA A 223 8.35 6.99 4.24
C ALA A 223 7.41 8.00 3.54
N ALA A 224 6.13 7.97 3.87
CA ALA A 224 5.11 8.89 3.36
C ALA A 224 5.39 10.33 3.79
N ILE A 225 5.76 10.54 5.06
CA ILE A 225 6.16 11.85 5.59
C ILE A 225 7.40 12.36 4.85
N VAL A 226 8.42 11.52 4.67
CA VAL A 226 9.63 11.89 3.93
C VAL A 226 9.27 12.30 2.50
N CYS A 227 8.48 11.48 1.79
CA CYS A 227 8.11 11.74 0.41
C CYS A 227 7.24 13.00 0.26
N SER A 228 6.25 13.20 1.13
CA SER A 228 5.37 14.36 1.09
C SER A 228 6.16 15.66 1.29
N LYS A 229 7.04 15.70 2.29
CA LYS A 229 7.87 16.88 2.59
C LYS A 229 8.96 17.13 1.57
N LEU A 230 9.42 16.10 0.84
CA LEU A 230 10.33 16.28 -0.29
C LEU A 230 9.63 16.87 -1.52
N LEU A 231 8.37 16.47 -1.77
CA LEU A 231 7.56 16.93 -2.90
C LEU A 231 6.94 18.32 -2.66
N PHE A 232 6.55 18.62 -1.43
CA PHE A 232 5.97 19.89 -1.04
C PHE A 232 6.31 20.20 0.44
N PRO A 233 7.44 20.88 0.69
CA PRO A 233 7.85 21.23 2.05
C PRO A 233 6.89 22.22 2.71
N GLN A 234 6.91 22.25 4.05
CA GLN A 234 6.25 23.28 4.84
C GLN A 234 6.92 24.64 4.61
N ALA A 235 6.13 25.73 4.49
CA ALA A 235 6.68 27.08 4.44
C ALA A 235 7.14 27.53 5.85
N HIS A 236 8.27 28.24 5.94
CA HIS A 236 8.84 28.70 7.23
C HIS A 236 7.95 29.68 8.00
N SER A 237 6.98 30.32 7.34
CA SER A 237 6.05 31.26 7.96
C SER A 237 4.85 30.60 8.63
N GLU A 238 4.67 29.29 8.49
CA GLU A 238 3.52 28.56 9.03
C GLU A 238 3.91 27.88 10.35
N GLU A 239 3.21 28.22 11.44
CA GLU A 239 3.43 27.57 12.73
C GLU A 239 3.00 26.10 12.70
N VAL A 240 3.90 25.21 13.14
CA VAL A 240 3.63 23.77 13.21
C VAL A 240 3.01 23.44 14.55
N SER A 241 1.69 23.26 14.59
CA SER A 241 1.01 22.78 15.79
C SER A 241 1.49 21.37 16.16
N LYS A 242 1.94 21.20 17.40
CA LYS A 242 2.35 19.90 17.97
C LYS A 242 1.22 19.18 18.72
N ASP A 243 0.00 19.69 18.60
CA ASP A 243 -1.17 19.12 19.26
C ASP A 243 -1.48 17.71 18.74
N LEU A 244 -1.47 16.74 19.64
CA LEU A 244 -1.78 15.33 19.38
C LEU A 244 -3.14 14.92 19.98
N THR A 245 -4.02 15.89 20.25
CA THR A 245 -5.32 15.61 20.85
C THR A 245 -6.21 14.88 19.83
N ILE A 246 -6.53 13.62 20.12
CA ILE A 246 -7.48 12.86 19.29
C ILE A 246 -8.89 13.26 19.73
N PRO A 247 -9.77 13.72 18.81
CA PRO A 247 -11.15 14.04 19.14
C PRO A 247 -11.84 12.82 19.74
N LYS A 248 -12.62 13.03 20.80
CA LYS A 248 -13.44 11.97 21.42
C LYS A 248 -14.74 11.70 20.64
N GLU A 249 -14.84 12.13 19.39
CA GLU A 249 -15.97 11.75 18.52
C GLU A 249 -16.01 10.22 18.48
N LYS A 250 -17.08 9.62 18.99
CA LYS A 250 -17.26 8.17 19.00
C LYS A 250 -17.94 7.74 17.71
N LEU A 251 -17.48 6.62 17.15
CA LEU A 251 -18.24 5.90 16.14
C LEU A 251 -19.34 5.10 16.86
N GLY A 252 -20.56 5.61 16.81
CA GLY A 252 -21.74 4.99 17.42
C GLY A 252 -21.97 5.34 18.89
N ASP A 253 -23.23 5.19 19.31
CA ASP A 253 -23.71 5.53 20.65
C ASP A 253 -23.39 4.44 21.69
N ASN A 254 -23.33 3.18 21.24
CA ASN A 254 -23.03 2.01 22.06
C ASN A 254 -22.27 0.95 21.26
N PHE A 255 -21.87 -0.13 21.92
CA PHE A 255 -21.09 -1.22 21.29
C PHE A 255 -21.80 -1.83 20.07
N LEU A 256 -23.11 -2.10 20.17
CA LEU A 256 -23.87 -2.70 19.07
C LEU A 256 -24.05 -1.73 17.90
N ASP A 257 -24.21 -0.44 18.22
CA ASP A 257 -24.29 0.60 17.21
C ASP A 257 -22.95 0.77 16.47
N ALA A 258 -21.83 0.81 17.19
CA ALA A 258 -20.49 0.83 16.59
C ALA A 258 -20.22 -0.38 15.68
N LEU A 259 -20.62 -1.57 16.13
CA LEU A 259 -20.54 -2.80 15.33
C LEU A 259 -21.41 -2.71 14.06
N SER A 260 -22.64 -2.20 14.17
CA SER A 260 -23.60 -2.09 13.06
C SER A 260 -23.17 -1.06 12.02
N LEU A 261 -22.69 0.11 12.47
CA LEU A 261 -22.13 1.15 11.59
C LEU A 261 -20.91 0.64 10.84
N GLY A 262 -19.95 0.02 11.55
CA GLY A 262 -18.75 -0.55 10.93
C GLY A 262 -19.06 -1.67 9.95
N THR A 263 -20.07 -2.50 10.24
CA THR A 263 -20.55 -3.54 9.31
C THR A 263 -21.15 -2.92 8.04
N THR A 264 -21.96 -1.87 8.18
CA THR A 264 -22.60 -1.20 7.05
C THR A 264 -21.59 -0.49 6.14
N ASP A 265 -20.61 0.18 6.74
CA ASP A 265 -19.54 0.85 5.99
C ASP A 265 -18.60 -0.18 5.35
N GLY A 266 -18.30 -1.27 6.05
CA GLY A 266 -17.60 -2.43 5.51
C GLY A 266 -18.32 -3.05 4.31
N LEU A 267 -19.65 -3.19 4.36
CA LEU A 267 -20.46 -3.70 3.25
C LEU A 267 -20.37 -2.78 2.02
N LYS A 268 -20.53 -1.47 2.20
CA LYS A 268 -20.37 -0.51 1.10
C LYS A 268 -18.98 -0.61 0.49
N LEU A 269 -17.93 -0.70 1.33
CA LEU A 269 -16.56 -0.87 0.88
C LEU A 269 -16.38 -2.17 0.08
N ALA A 270 -16.89 -3.29 0.59
CA ALA A 270 -16.79 -4.60 -0.06
C ALA A 270 -17.50 -4.62 -1.43
N VAL A 271 -18.72 -4.07 -1.51
CA VAL A 271 -19.46 -3.96 -2.78
C VAL A 271 -18.72 -3.04 -3.76
N ASN A 272 -18.20 -1.90 -3.31
CA ASN A 272 -17.42 -1.00 -4.14
C ASN A 272 -16.17 -1.69 -4.69
N VAL A 273 -15.43 -2.44 -3.86
CA VAL A 273 -14.26 -3.22 -4.29
C VAL A 273 -14.66 -4.26 -5.33
N GLY A 274 -15.71 -5.05 -5.09
CA GLY A 274 -16.20 -6.03 -6.05
C GLY A 274 -16.60 -5.42 -7.39
N ALA A 275 -17.36 -4.33 -7.36
CA ALA A 275 -17.79 -3.61 -8.57
C ALA A 275 -16.59 -3.02 -9.33
N MET A 276 -15.64 -2.39 -8.64
CA MET A 276 -14.41 -1.87 -9.25
C MET A 276 -13.62 -2.99 -9.91
N LEU A 277 -13.45 -4.14 -9.26
CA LEU A 277 -12.71 -5.26 -9.86
C LEU A 277 -13.35 -5.77 -11.14
N ILE A 278 -14.67 -5.88 -11.19
CA ILE A 278 -15.39 -6.28 -12.41
C ILE A 278 -15.13 -5.26 -13.53
N VAL A 279 -15.36 -3.98 -13.27
CA VAL A 279 -15.28 -2.93 -14.29
C VAL A 279 -13.85 -2.71 -14.77
N PHE A 280 -12.88 -2.55 -13.87
CA PHE A 280 -11.48 -2.30 -14.25
C PHE A 280 -10.85 -3.50 -14.96
N THR A 281 -11.18 -4.72 -14.54
CA THR A 281 -10.73 -5.93 -15.25
C THR A 281 -11.32 -5.97 -16.65
N ALA A 282 -12.63 -5.76 -16.80
CA ALA A 282 -13.27 -5.73 -18.12
C ALA A 282 -12.68 -4.63 -19.03
N MET A 283 -12.47 -3.43 -18.49
CA MET A 283 -11.84 -2.33 -19.24
C MET A 283 -10.41 -2.66 -19.67
N MET A 284 -9.63 -3.32 -18.83
CA MET A 284 -8.30 -3.81 -19.19
C MET A 284 -8.38 -4.79 -20.38
N TYR A 285 -9.31 -5.75 -20.38
CA TYR A 285 -9.52 -6.66 -21.51
C TYR A 285 -9.97 -5.94 -22.78
N VAL A 286 -10.82 -4.92 -22.68
CA VAL A 286 -11.21 -4.09 -23.83
C VAL A 286 -10.00 -3.38 -24.43
N VAL A 287 -9.17 -2.74 -23.59
CA VAL A 287 -7.94 -2.08 -24.04
C VAL A 287 -6.99 -3.09 -24.67
N ASN A 288 -6.82 -4.27 -24.08
CA ASN A 288 -6.00 -5.34 -24.64
C ASN A 288 -6.52 -5.82 -26.00
N ALA A 289 -7.83 -5.99 -26.16
CA ALA A 289 -8.41 -6.39 -27.44
C ALA A 289 -8.14 -5.33 -28.53
N LEU A 290 -8.24 -4.05 -28.20
CA LEU A 290 -7.93 -2.95 -29.13
C LEU A 290 -6.43 -2.91 -29.47
N LEU A 291 -5.56 -3.09 -28.48
CA LEU A 291 -4.11 -3.14 -28.68
C LEU A 291 -3.69 -4.38 -29.49
N GLY A 292 -4.27 -5.54 -29.20
CA GLY A 292 -4.05 -6.78 -29.93
C GLY A 292 -4.52 -6.67 -31.38
N TRP A 293 -5.67 -6.03 -31.63
CA TRP A 293 -6.16 -5.72 -32.98
C TRP A 293 -5.21 -4.79 -33.73
N ALA A 294 -4.76 -3.71 -33.11
CA ALA A 294 -3.77 -2.81 -33.69
C ALA A 294 -2.45 -3.56 -34.00
N GLY A 295 -2.00 -4.40 -33.06
CA GLY A 295 -0.77 -5.19 -33.21
C GLY A 295 -0.85 -6.26 -34.30
N ASN A 296 -2.05 -6.74 -34.61
CA ASN A 296 -2.31 -7.65 -35.73
C ASN A 296 -2.20 -6.90 -37.06
N ILE A 297 -2.84 -5.73 -37.17
CA ILE A 297 -2.77 -4.88 -38.38
C ILE A 297 -1.32 -4.48 -38.68
N THR A 298 -0.52 -4.15 -37.66
CA THR A 298 0.88 -3.77 -37.84
C THR A 298 1.84 -4.96 -37.92
N ASN A 299 1.34 -6.21 -37.89
CA ASN A 299 2.12 -7.45 -37.85
C ASN A 299 3.16 -7.56 -36.72
N ILE A 300 3.02 -6.76 -35.65
CA ILE A 300 3.98 -6.77 -34.53
C ILE A 300 3.69 -7.89 -33.53
N ASN A 301 2.48 -8.45 -33.47
CA ASN A 301 2.15 -9.51 -32.50
C ASN A 301 3.06 -10.75 -32.66
N ALA A 302 3.33 -11.18 -33.90
CA ALA A 302 4.25 -12.28 -34.18
C ALA A 302 5.69 -11.97 -33.72
N GLN A 303 6.12 -10.72 -33.90
CA GLN A 303 7.44 -10.26 -33.44
C GLN A 303 7.50 -10.21 -31.91
N ILE A 304 6.43 -9.75 -31.24
CA ILE A 304 6.31 -9.69 -29.79
C ILE A 304 6.39 -11.09 -29.18
N ALA A 305 5.63 -12.05 -29.71
CA ALA A 305 5.67 -13.43 -29.24
C ALA A 305 7.09 -14.02 -29.29
N THR A 306 7.81 -13.75 -30.38
CA THR A 306 9.19 -14.24 -30.56
C THR A 306 10.18 -13.49 -29.67
N ALA A 307 10.12 -12.15 -29.64
CA ALA A 307 11.05 -11.30 -28.90
C ALA A 307 10.91 -11.44 -27.38
N THR A 308 9.72 -11.79 -26.89
CA THR A 308 9.44 -11.97 -25.46
C THR A 308 9.58 -13.43 -25.02
N GLY A 309 9.98 -14.34 -25.92
CA GLY A 309 10.09 -15.77 -25.63
C GLY A 309 8.75 -16.40 -25.24
N GLY A 310 7.64 -15.91 -25.80
CA GLY A 310 6.28 -16.36 -25.50
C GLY A 310 5.68 -15.78 -24.23
N ARG A 311 6.36 -14.86 -23.52
CA ARG A 311 5.80 -14.20 -22.32
C ARG A 311 4.57 -13.35 -22.66
N TYR A 312 4.57 -12.68 -23.81
CA TYR A 312 3.42 -11.96 -24.33
C TYR A 312 3.14 -12.42 -25.75
N ASN A 313 1.92 -12.83 -26.04
CA ASN A 313 1.53 -13.31 -27.38
C ASN A 313 1.10 -12.17 -28.31
N GLU A 314 0.70 -11.04 -27.73
CA GLU A 314 0.17 -9.88 -28.45
C GLU A 314 0.50 -8.59 -27.69
N LEU A 315 0.36 -7.46 -28.39
CA LEU A 315 0.43 -6.16 -27.75
C LEU A 315 -0.70 -6.04 -26.72
N SER A 316 -0.32 -5.83 -25.46
CA SER A 316 -1.25 -5.72 -24.34
C SER A 316 -0.81 -4.60 -23.39
N LEU A 317 -1.75 -4.13 -22.59
CA LEU A 317 -1.50 -3.13 -21.55
C LEU A 317 -0.47 -3.65 -20.54
N GLN A 318 -0.55 -4.93 -20.19
CA GLN A 318 0.41 -5.65 -19.35
C GLN A 318 1.84 -5.58 -19.91
N MET A 319 2.01 -5.84 -21.21
CA MET A 319 3.31 -5.74 -21.87
C MET A 319 3.84 -4.31 -21.79
N ILE A 320 3.00 -3.32 -22.12
CA ILE A 320 3.39 -1.90 -22.09
C ILE A 320 3.87 -1.53 -20.68
N PHE A 321 3.08 -1.85 -19.64
CA PHE A 321 3.47 -1.63 -18.25
C PHE A 321 4.76 -2.36 -17.88
N GLY A 322 4.89 -3.63 -18.30
CA GLY A 322 6.07 -4.45 -18.12
C GLY A 322 7.35 -3.73 -18.53
N TYR A 323 7.38 -3.21 -19.75
CA TYR A 323 8.57 -2.54 -20.29
C TYR A 323 8.73 -1.10 -19.79
N VAL A 324 7.63 -0.35 -19.59
CA VAL A 324 7.69 1.04 -19.11
C VAL A 324 8.21 1.10 -17.67
N PHE A 325 7.77 0.19 -16.80
CA PHE A 325 8.15 0.17 -15.38
C PHE A 325 9.30 -0.79 -15.07
N ALA A 326 9.78 -1.60 -16.01
CA ALA A 326 10.97 -2.45 -15.82
C ALA A 326 12.20 -1.69 -15.30
N PRO A 327 12.54 -0.47 -15.80
CA PRO A 327 13.64 0.31 -15.25
C PRO A 327 13.41 0.68 -13.77
N VAL A 328 12.17 1.00 -13.39
CA VAL A 328 11.81 1.30 -11.99
C VAL A 328 11.95 0.05 -11.13
N ALA A 329 11.45 -1.11 -11.60
CA ALA A 329 11.61 -2.39 -10.92
C ALA A 329 13.10 -2.72 -10.69
N TRP A 330 13.93 -2.54 -11.71
CA TRP A 330 15.37 -2.75 -11.60
C TRP A 330 16.02 -1.79 -10.59
N LEU A 331 15.64 -0.51 -10.59
CA LEU A 331 16.16 0.51 -9.67
C LEU A 331 15.84 0.20 -8.20
N ILE A 332 14.71 -0.47 -7.91
CA ILE A 332 14.35 -0.86 -6.54
C ILE A 332 14.96 -2.20 -6.11
N GLY A 333 15.85 -2.80 -6.91
CA GLY A 333 16.63 -3.97 -6.55
C GLY A 333 16.07 -5.31 -7.03
N VAL A 334 15.10 -5.31 -7.95
CA VAL A 334 14.54 -6.54 -8.57
C VAL A 334 15.58 -7.17 -9.51
N ALA A 335 15.63 -8.50 -9.54
CA ALA A 335 16.51 -9.24 -10.44
C ALA A 335 16.17 -8.95 -11.92
N LYS A 336 17.18 -8.88 -12.79
CA LYS A 336 16.97 -8.59 -14.23
C LYS A 336 15.99 -9.55 -14.91
N ALA A 337 15.96 -10.82 -14.50
CA ALA A 337 15.04 -11.82 -15.04
C ALA A 337 13.57 -11.51 -14.74
N ASP A 338 13.30 -10.92 -13.57
CA ASP A 338 11.96 -10.64 -13.06
C ASP A 338 11.51 -9.20 -13.34
N MET A 339 12.41 -8.30 -13.77
CA MET A 339 12.14 -6.85 -13.84
C MET A 339 10.94 -6.48 -14.72
N VAL A 340 10.70 -7.20 -15.81
CA VAL A 340 9.54 -6.96 -16.69
C VAL A 340 8.24 -7.43 -16.04
N ALA A 341 8.26 -8.58 -15.35
CA ALA A 341 7.10 -9.07 -14.61
C ALA A 341 6.74 -8.12 -13.46
N ILE A 342 7.74 -7.67 -12.68
CA ILE A 342 7.49 -6.69 -11.62
C ILE A 342 7.10 -5.33 -12.19
N GLY A 343 7.67 -4.91 -13.32
CA GLY A 343 7.25 -3.70 -14.04
C GLY A 343 5.75 -3.74 -14.40
N GLN A 344 5.27 -4.89 -14.88
CA GLN A 344 3.86 -5.07 -15.22
C GLN A 344 3.00 -4.85 -13.97
N LEU A 345 3.37 -5.47 -12.85
CA LEU A 345 2.64 -5.33 -11.58
C LEU A 345 2.61 -3.88 -11.07
N LEU A 346 3.71 -3.15 -11.19
CA LEU A 346 3.78 -1.72 -10.81
C LEU A 346 2.83 -0.86 -11.67
N GLY A 347 2.74 -1.14 -12.97
CA GLY A 347 1.81 -0.44 -13.86
C GLY A 347 0.35 -0.83 -13.61
N GLU A 348 0.06 -2.12 -13.42
CA GLU A 348 -1.27 -2.61 -13.04
C GLU A 348 -1.76 -1.95 -11.76
N LYS A 349 -0.90 -1.86 -10.74
CA LYS A 349 -1.20 -1.13 -9.50
C LYS A 349 -1.54 0.34 -9.78
N THR A 350 -0.67 1.03 -10.51
CA THR A 350 -0.76 2.49 -10.67
C THR A 350 -2.01 2.89 -11.47
N ILE A 351 -2.32 2.15 -12.53
CA ILE A 351 -3.41 2.48 -13.46
C ILE A 351 -4.75 1.89 -13.00
N LEU A 352 -4.76 0.66 -12.49
CA LEU A 352 -5.97 -0.03 -12.07
C LEU A 352 -6.13 0.08 -10.56
N ASN A 353 -5.41 -0.76 -9.83
CA ASN A 353 -5.29 -0.75 -8.37
C ASN A 353 -4.39 -1.92 -7.92
N GLU A 354 -4.01 -1.89 -6.65
CA GLU A 354 -3.20 -2.90 -5.99
C GLU A 354 -3.90 -4.28 -5.90
N PHE A 355 -5.23 -4.36 -5.86
CA PHE A 355 -5.93 -5.66 -5.86
C PHE A 355 -5.65 -6.44 -7.14
N VAL A 356 -5.82 -5.80 -8.30
CA VAL A 356 -5.53 -6.43 -9.60
C VAL A 356 -4.06 -6.86 -9.65
N ALA A 357 -3.15 -5.98 -9.20
CA ALA A 357 -1.73 -6.31 -9.15
C ALA A 357 -1.42 -7.49 -8.21
N TYR A 358 -2.06 -7.61 -7.04
CA TYR A 358 -1.83 -8.75 -6.15
C TYR A 358 -2.41 -10.06 -6.70
N ILE A 359 -3.54 -10.02 -7.41
CA ILE A 359 -4.06 -11.19 -8.13
C ILE A 359 -3.06 -11.65 -9.19
N SER A 360 -2.53 -10.72 -9.99
CA SER A 360 -1.49 -11.02 -10.98
C SER A 360 -0.21 -11.54 -10.33
N LEU A 361 0.22 -10.96 -9.20
CA LEU A 361 1.39 -11.43 -8.44
C LEU A 361 1.19 -12.86 -7.92
N GLY A 362 0.00 -13.17 -7.39
CA GLY A 362 -0.35 -14.52 -6.93
C GLY A 362 -0.27 -15.55 -8.07
N LYS A 363 -0.80 -15.21 -9.26
CA LYS A 363 -0.69 -16.05 -10.46
C LYS A 363 0.75 -16.22 -10.91
N MET A 364 1.50 -15.12 -11.03
CA MET A 364 2.93 -15.16 -11.40
C MET A 364 3.78 -15.98 -10.42
N LYS A 365 3.45 -15.96 -9.13
CA LYS A 365 4.06 -16.81 -8.11
C LYS A 365 3.72 -18.29 -8.34
N ALA A 366 2.44 -18.61 -8.58
CA ALA A 366 2.00 -19.99 -8.82
C ALA A 366 2.61 -20.59 -10.10
N ASP A 367 2.71 -19.78 -11.15
CA ASP A 367 3.23 -20.17 -12.46
C ASP A 367 4.77 -20.10 -12.53
N ASN A 368 5.46 -19.79 -11.42
CA ASN A 368 6.92 -19.63 -11.33
C ASN A 368 7.49 -18.61 -12.33
N VAL A 369 6.73 -17.56 -12.66
CA VAL A 369 7.17 -16.46 -13.53
C VAL A 369 8.21 -15.58 -12.81
N ILE A 370 8.04 -15.38 -11.50
CA ILE A 370 8.99 -14.66 -10.65
C ILE A 370 9.87 -15.69 -9.96
N THR A 371 11.16 -15.66 -10.26
CA THR A 371 12.09 -16.73 -9.89
C THR A 371 12.95 -16.40 -8.68
N ASP A 372 13.27 -15.11 -8.46
CA ASP A 372 14.04 -14.68 -7.29
C ASP A 372 13.10 -14.42 -6.09
N PRO A 373 13.25 -15.12 -4.95
CA PRO A 373 12.49 -14.84 -3.74
C PRO A 373 12.61 -13.39 -3.26
N LYS A 374 13.74 -12.73 -3.52
CA LYS A 374 13.93 -11.30 -3.22
C LYS A 374 13.06 -10.42 -4.11
N SER A 375 12.91 -10.74 -5.40
CA SER A 375 12.00 -10.01 -6.29
C SER A 375 10.55 -10.12 -5.82
N LEU A 376 10.13 -11.31 -5.37
CA LEU A 376 8.80 -11.54 -4.80
C LEU A 376 8.58 -10.70 -3.53
N LEU A 377 9.57 -10.63 -2.64
CA LEU A 377 9.50 -9.81 -1.44
C LEU A 377 9.42 -8.31 -1.78
N ILE A 378 10.27 -7.82 -2.67
CA ILE A 378 10.27 -6.41 -3.12
C ILE A 378 8.90 -6.05 -3.71
N ALA A 379 8.35 -6.91 -4.56
CA ALA A 379 7.02 -6.71 -5.15
C ALA A 379 5.92 -6.69 -4.07
N THR A 380 5.98 -7.58 -3.09
CA THR A 380 5.03 -7.62 -1.97
C THR A 380 4.97 -6.28 -1.25
N TYR A 381 6.11 -5.62 -1.01
CA TYR A 381 6.16 -4.30 -0.36
C TYR A 381 5.80 -3.15 -1.32
N ALA A 382 6.31 -3.17 -2.55
CA ALA A 382 6.08 -2.10 -3.52
C ALA A 382 4.61 -1.99 -3.95
N LEU A 383 3.90 -3.12 -3.98
CA LEU A 383 2.47 -3.15 -4.27
C LEU A 383 1.61 -2.74 -3.07
N CYS A 384 2.13 -2.84 -1.84
CA CYS A 384 1.35 -2.61 -0.62
C CYS A 384 1.10 -1.12 -0.40
N GLY A 385 -0.02 -0.63 -0.93
CA GLY A 385 -0.49 0.74 -0.73
C GLY A 385 -1.46 1.19 -1.82
N PHE A 386 -2.39 2.07 -1.46
CA PHE A 386 -3.47 2.55 -2.32
C PHE A 386 -3.05 3.55 -3.42
N ALA A 387 -1.76 3.74 -3.70
CA ALA A 387 -1.28 4.68 -4.71
C ALA A 387 -1.70 4.27 -6.15
N ASN A 388 -2.85 4.76 -6.59
CA ASN A 388 -3.40 4.60 -7.94
C ASN A 388 -4.32 5.79 -8.32
N PHE A 389 -4.72 5.90 -9.59
CA PHE A 389 -5.56 7.01 -10.06
C PHE A 389 -6.96 7.03 -9.42
N ALA A 390 -7.56 5.87 -9.14
CA ALA A 390 -8.87 5.79 -8.49
C ALA A 390 -8.82 6.37 -7.06
N SER A 391 -7.72 6.15 -6.34
CA SER A 391 -7.50 6.67 -4.99
C SER A 391 -7.48 8.20 -4.92
N ILE A 392 -7.07 8.90 -5.99
CA ILE A 392 -7.21 10.36 -6.05
C ILE A 392 -8.69 10.74 -5.89
N GLY A 393 -9.58 10.09 -6.65
CA GLY A 393 -11.02 10.30 -6.57
C GLY A 393 -11.60 9.93 -5.20
N ILE A 394 -11.17 8.80 -4.63
CA ILE A 394 -11.60 8.34 -3.30
C ILE A 394 -11.22 9.37 -2.22
N GLN A 395 -9.99 9.88 -2.22
CA GLN A 395 -9.56 10.87 -1.23
C GLN A 395 -10.24 12.23 -1.43
N ILE A 396 -10.43 12.68 -2.67
CA ILE A 396 -11.21 13.90 -2.93
C ILE A 396 -12.63 13.73 -2.38
N GLY A 397 -13.28 12.60 -2.65
CA GLY A 397 -14.63 12.31 -2.15
C GLY A 397 -14.69 12.28 -0.63
N GLY A 398 -13.89 11.43 0.00
CA GLY A 398 -13.93 11.19 1.44
C GLY A 398 -13.46 12.40 2.26
N ILE A 399 -12.29 12.98 1.94
CA ILE A 399 -11.74 14.09 2.73
C ILE A 399 -12.57 15.37 2.53
N SER A 400 -13.13 15.62 1.33
CA SER A 400 -14.00 16.79 1.11
C SER A 400 -15.32 16.73 1.88
N GLN A 401 -15.79 15.55 2.28
CA GLN A 401 -16.96 15.44 3.16
C GLN A 401 -16.64 15.91 4.58
N LEU A 402 -15.39 15.76 5.02
CA LEU A 402 -14.92 16.18 6.33
C LEU A 402 -14.51 17.65 6.37
N ALA A 403 -13.91 18.15 5.30
CA ALA A 403 -13.47 19.53 5.15
C ALA A 403 -13.74 20.04 3.71
N PRO A 404 -14.97 20.51 3.41
CA PRO A 404 -15.35 20.94 2.07
C PRO A 404 -14.48 22.05 1.49
N ASN A 405 -13.94 22.93 2.35
CA ASN A 405 -13.04 24.02 1.97
C ASN A 405 -11.70 23.51 1.38
N GLN A 406 -11.29 22.28 1.70
CA GLN A 406 -10.05 21.69 1.21
C GLN A 406 -10.16 21.02 -0.16
N ARG A 407 -11.38 20.90 -0.72
CA ARG A 407 -11.62 20.22 -2.01
C ARG A 407 -10.68 20.67 -3.12
N ARG A 408 -10.45 21.99 -3.23
CA ARG A 408 -9.52 22.56 -4.22
C ARG A 408 -8.09 22.06 -4.03
N ASN A 409 -7.59 22.08 -2.80
CA ASN A 409 -6.26 21.58 -2.49
C ASN A 409 -6.13 20.08 -2.81
N LEU A 410 -7.13 19.27 -2.45
CA LEU A 410 -7.16 17.83 -2.77
C LEU A 410 -7.09 17.57 -4.28
N THR A 411 -7.85 18.31 -5.07
CA THR A 411 -7.83 18.16 -6.54
C THR A 411 -6.51 18.57 -7.18
N GLU A 412 -5.90 19.68 -6.71
CA GLU A 412 -4.64 20.19 -7.28
C GLU A 412 -3.42 19.36 -6.83
N LEU A 413 -3.50 18.70 -5.67
CA LEU A 413 -2.41 17.89 -5.11
C LEU A 413 -2.51 16.40 -5.48
N GLY A 414 -3.64 15.91 -6.00
CA GLY A 414 -3.90 14.49 -6.23
C GLY A 414 -2.79 13.74 -6.98
N VAL A 415 -2.29 14.27 -8.10
CA VAL A 415 -1.20 13.64 -8.86
C VAL A 415 0.11 13.62 -8.07
N LYS A 416 0.41 14.70 -7.32
CA LYS A 416 1.58 14.72 -6.43
C LYS A 416 1.45 13.71 -5.29
N ALA A 417 0.25 13.55 -4.74
CA ALA A 417 -0.03 12.57 -3.72
C ALA A 417 0.18 11.14 -4.24
N LEU A 418 -0.32 10.85 -5.45
CA LEU A 418 -0.08 9.58 -6.14
C LEU A 418 1.41 9.28 -6.28
N ILE A 419 2.18 10.23 -6.82
CA ILE A 419 3.63 10.08 -6.98
C ILE A 419 4.30 9.85 -5.62
N GLY A 420 3.95 10.63 -4.60
CA GLY A 420 4.51 10.50 -3.25
C GLY A 420 4.20 9.14 -2.61
N GLY A 421 2.95 8.67 -2.73
CA GLY A 421 2.54 7.36 -2.23
C GLY A 421 3.26 6.22 -2.94
N THR A 422 3.38 6.29 -4.27
CA THR A 422 4.12 5.31 -5.07
C THR A 422 5.59 5.26 -4.65
N ILE A 423 6.27 6.42 -4.53
CA ILE A 423 7.67 6.47 -4.10
C ILE A 423 7.83 5.88 -2.69
N ALA A 424 6.90 6.18 -1.76
CA ALA A 424 6.95 5.61 -0.42
C ALA A 424 6.85 4.08 -0.42
N CYS A 425 5.91 3.49 -1.18
CA CYS A 425 5.82 2.03 -1.32
C CYS A 425 7.10 1.44 -1.95
N LEU A 426 7.63 2.08 -3.00
CA LEU A 426 8.88 1.65 -3.66
C LEU A 426 10.08 1.71 -2.70
N MET A 427 10.18 2.75 -1.87
CA MET A 427 11.19 2.87 -0.82
C MET A 427 11.09 1.73 0.18
N CYS A 428 9.88 1.37 0.63
CA CYS A 428 9.68 0.21 1.50
C CYS A 428 10.12 -1.10 0.82
N GLY A 429 9.84 -1.26 -0.47
CA GLY A 429 10.32 -2.39 -1.28
C GLY A 429 11.84 -2.48 -1.35
N CYS A 430 12.52 -1.35 -1.60
CA CYS A 430 13.98 -1.28 -1.56
C CYS A 430 14.52 -1.76 -0.21
N ILE A 431 14.00 -1.22 0.90
CA ILE A 431 14.46 -1.56 2.25
C ILE A 431 14.24 -3.05 2.54
N ALA A 432 13.07 -3.60 2.19
CA ALA A 432 12.79 -5.02 2.36
C ALA A 432 13.77 -5.91 1.57
N GLY A 433 14.03 -5.56 0.31
CA GLY A 433 15.01 -6.26 -0.51
C GLY A 433 16.45 -6.13 -0.02
N MET A 434 16.79 -5.11 0.77
CA MET A 434 18.12 -4.95 1.37
C MET A 434 18.34 -5.85 2.59
N LEU A 435 17.28 -6.13 3.35
CA LEU A 435 17.31 -6.91 4.58
C LEU A 435 17.28 -8.44 4.34
N MET A 436 17.16 -8.83 3.07
CA MET A 436 17.13 -10.21 2.56
C MET A 436 18.36 -10.48 1.69
#